data_AF-A0A1G9TAW6-F1
#
_entry.id   AF-A0A1G9TAW6-F1
#
_cell.length_a   1.000
_cell.length_b   1.000
_cell.length_c   1.000
_cell.angle_alpha   90.00
_cell.angle_beta   90.00
_cell.angle_gamma   90.00
#
_symmetry.space_group_name_H-M   'P 1'
#
loop_
_entity.id
_entity.type
_entity.pdbx_description
1 polymer ?
#
loop_
_entity_poly.entity_id
_entity_poly.type
_entity_poly.pdbx_seq_one_letter_code
_entity_poly.pdbx_strand_id
1 'polypeptide(L)'
;MKSIFFNLLLFLILLITAGSPIHATPLDPQTENIDSKSGSSIFVIDQRKMDVTGDKRPDIVTLMGEKEKQENIYSENLFLIFQDGATRRFTTLNLNDGGYHPNIQFFDFNGDRIPETYISAETGGRGGTSVFHLVSSKNNHVVEIPVPSSLGISGRFTDGYHATILVKNTGKITSINLAERKQKYETSEVYKNGTLIKPIKISANKFSMLTPLDVNGDGVFELRGVQRISGIANGDSVAFADSIWKYKFMRWELVSSSVHKAN
;
A
#
# COMPACT_ATOMS: atom_id res chain seq x y z
N MET A 1 9.50 50.76 -41.26
CA MET A 1 10.91 50.62 -40.81
C MET A 1 11.32 49.17 -40.98
N LYS A 2 12.39 48.94 -41.76
CA LYS A 2 13.16 47.70 -41.98
C LYS A 2 12.47 46.52 -42.68
N SER A 3 12.71 46.52 -44.00
CA SER A 3 12.80 45.40 -44.94
C SER A 3 13.79 44.31 -44.47
N ILE A 4 13.65 43.06 -44.95
CA ILE A 4 14.66 42.34 -45.77
C ILE A 4 14.14 40.96 -46.22
N PHE A 5 14.20 40.74 -47.54
CA PHE A 5 14.08 39.48 -48.29
C PHE A 5 15.37 38.63 -48.22
N PHE A 6 15.29 37.29 -48.32
CA PHE A 6 16.25 36.41 -49.06
C PHE A 6 15.79 34.92 -48.98
N ASN A 7 15.35 34.27 -50.07
CA ASN A 7 16.08 33.50 -51.11
C ASN A 7 16.39 32.01 -50.80
N LEU A 8 15.62 31.15 -51.47
CA LEU A 8 15.99 29.99 -52.29
C LEU A 8 17.49 29.75 -52.53
N LEU A 9 18.00 28.51 -52.34
CA LEU A 9 18.58 27.68 -53.42
C LEU A 9 18.95 26.25 -52.98
N LEU A 10 18.51 25.30 -53.80
CA LEU A 10 18.89 23.88 -53.92
C LEU A 10 20.29 23.73 -54.55
N PHE A 11 21.11 22.76 -54.13
CA PHE A 11 22.10 21.98 -54.91
C PHE A 11 22.74 20.99 -53.91
N LEU A 12 23.13 19.73 -54.20
CA LEU A 12 23.80 19.21 -55.38
C LEU A 12 23.68 17.66 -55.42
N ILE A 13 23.68 17.14 -56.64
CA ILE A 13 23.65 15.73 -57.05
C ILE A 13 25.09 15.15 -57.14
N LEU A 14 25.21 13.86 -56.77
CA LEU A 14 26.16 12.78 -57.17
C LEU A 14 27.61 13.10 -57.56
N LEU A 15 28.53 12.32 -56.98
CA LEU A 15 29.59 11.66 -57.75
C LEU A 15 29.59 10.16 -57.46
N ILE A 16 29.47 9.39 -58.55
CA ILE A 16 29.63 7.94 -58.63
C ILE A 16 31.13 7.65 -58.78
N THR A 17 31.68 6.74 -58.00
CA THR A 17 32.87 5.98 -58.39
C THR A 17 32.55 4.49 -58.28
N ALA A 18 32.66 3.80 -59.43
CA ALA A 18 32.53 2.37 -59.53
C ALA A 18 33.84 1.71 -59.04
N GLY A 19 33.72 0.78 -58.10
CA GLY A 19 34.78 -0.13 -57.66
C GLY A 19 34.20 -1.54 -57.52
N SER A 20 34.87 -2.51 -58.13
CA SER A 20 34.49 -3.90 -58.40
C SER A 20 34.17 -4.77 -57.16
N PRO A 21 33.52 -5.94 -57.32
CA PRO A 21 32.92 -6.68 -56.21
C PRO A 21 33.97 -7.45 -55.41
N ILE A 22 34.03 -7.22 -54.10
CA ILE A 22 34.80 -8.03 -53.16
C ILE A 22 33.84 -9.04 -52.51
N HIS A 23 34.27 -10.30 -52.52
CA HIS A 23 33.58 -11.44 -51.95
C HIS A 23 33.11 -11.20 -50.51
N ALA A 24 31.84 -11.47 -50.25
CA ALA A 24 31.28 -11.50 -48.91
C ALA A 24 31.83 -12.72 -48.15
N THR A 25 32.66 -12.47 -47.14
CA THR A 25 32.80 -13.36 -45.99
C THR A 25 31.61 -13.08 -45.05
N PRO A 26 30.90 -14.10 -44.55
CA PRO A 26 29.81 -13.87 -43.62
C PRO A 26 30.36 -13.32 -42.30
N LEU A 27 29.88 -12.14 -41.92
CA LEU A 27 30.05 -11.59 -40.58
C LEU A 27 29.29 -12.49 -39.60
N ASP A 28 30.03 -13.03 -38.64
CA ASP A 28 29.52 -13.76 -37.48
C ASP A 28 28.57 -12.84 -36.69
N PRO A 29 27.26 -13.17 -36.54
CA PRO A 29 26.38 -12.42 -35.68
C PRO A 29 26.64 -12.89 -34.24
N GLN A 30 27.69 -12.35 -33.63
CA GLN A 30 27.69 -12.17 -32.19
C GLN A 30 26.63 -11.09 -31.91
N THR A 31 25.39 -11.55 -31.82
CA THR A 31 24.26 -10.83 -31.28
C THR A 31 24.66 -10.41 -29.88
N GLU A 32 25.14 -9.17 -29.73
CA GLU A 32 25.09 -8.47 -28.46
C GLU A 32 23.64 -8.52 -28.02
N ASN A 33 23.37 -9.37 -27.04
CA ASN A 33 22.14 -9.35 -26.27
C ASN A 33 22.11 -7.99 -25.57
N ILE A 34 21.58 -6.98 -26.25
CA ILE A 34 21.10 -5.77 -25.60
C ILE A 34 20.01 -6.28 -24.67
N ASP A 35 20.32 -6.36 -23.38
CA ASP A 35 19.37 -6.63 -22.31
C ASP A 35 18.09 -5.83 -22.57
N SER A 36 17.08 -6.51 -23.11
CA SER A 36 15.75 -5.97 -23.18
C SER A 36 15.32 -5.85 -21.73
N LYS A 37 15.34 -4.63 -21.21
CA LYS A 37 14.66 -4.23 -19.98
C LYS A 37 13.33 -4.98 -19.96
N SER A 38 13.19 -5.98 -19.10
CA SER A 38 11.94 -6.75 -18.94
C SER A 38 10.83 -5.74 -18.70
N GLY A 39 9.98 -5.50 -19.70
CA GLY A 39 9.05 -4.39 -19.69
C GLY A 39 7.89 -4.71 -18.75
N SER A 40 7.68 -3.91 -17.70
CA SER A 40 6.43 -3.97 -16.96
C SER A 40 5.26 -3.65 -17.90
N SER A 41 4.17 -4.41 -17.76
CA SER A 41 2.91 -4.21 -18.48
C SER A 41 1.79 -3.93 -17.49
N ILE A 42 0.78 -3.19 -17.92
CA ILE A 42 -0.40 -2.89 -17.10
C ILE A 42 -1.38 -4.05 -17.22
N PHE A 43 -1.86 -4.52 -16.07
CA PHE A 43 -2.78 -5.64 -15.99
C PHE A 43 -4.01 -5.28 -15.16
N VAL A 44 -5.16 -5.83 -15.54
CA VAL A 44 -6.36 -5.82 -14.68
C VAL A 44 -6.14 -6.77 -13.53
N ILE A 45 -6.22 -6.23 -12.32
CA ILE A 45 -6.09 -6.96 -11.08
C ILE A 45 -7.48 -7.38 -10.62
N ASP A 46 -8.41 -6.42 -10.59
CA ASP A 46 -9.78 -6.67 -10.18
C ASP A 46 -10.76 -5.72 -10.89
N GLN A 47 -11.99 -6.17 -11.11
CA GLN A 47 -13.05 -5.36 -11.68
C GLN A 47 -14.38 -5.69 -11.02
N ARG A 48 -15.13 -4.64 -10.67
CA ARG A 48 -16.41 -4.76 -9.98
C ARG A 48 -17.42 -3.78 -10.57
N LYS A 49 -18.69 -4.19 -10.52
CA LYS A 49 -19.83 -3.39 -10.98
C LYS A 49 -20.71 -3.05 -9.78
N MET A 50 -20.84 -1.76 -9.47
CA MET A 50 -21.50 -1.24 -8.26
C MET A 50 -21.89 0.22 -8.50
N ASP A 51 -23.01 0.68 -7.93
CA ASP A 51 -23.31 2.12 -7.87
C ASP A 51 -22.43 2.75 -6.78
N VAL A 52 -21.42 3.52 -7.19
CA VAL A 52 -20.48 4.23 -6.32
C VAL A 52 -20.58 5.75 -6.47
N THR A 53 -21.53 6.22 -7.29
CA THR A 53 -21.79 7.63 -7.55
C THR A 53 -23.07 8.11 -6.85
N GLY A 54 -23.97 7.20 -6.51
CA GLY A 54 -25.24 7.43 -5.81
C GLY A 54 -26.43 7.72 -6.71
N ASP A 55 -26.32 7.45 -8.01
CA ASP A 55 -27.36 7.76 -9.01
C ASP A 55 -28.30 6.57 -9.31
N LYS A 56 -28.12 5.45 -8.60
CA LYS A 56 -28.83 4.17 -8.74
C LYS A 56 -28.54 3.43 -10.06
N ARG A 57 -27.48 3.80 -10.78
CA ARG A 57 -27.00 3.08 -11.96
C ARG A 57 -25.63 2.47 -11.64
N PRO A 58 -25.42 1.17 -11.91
CA PRO A 58 -24.14 0.57 -11.60
C PRO A 58 -23.01 1.12 -12.48
N ASP A 59 -21.95 1.57 -11.82
CA ASP A 59 -20.66 1.96 -12.41
C ASP A 59 -19.74 0.73 -12.55
N ILE A 60 -18.62 0.89 -13.26
CA ILE A 60 -17.55 -0.09 -13.31
C ILE A 60 -16.30 0.49 -12.65
N VAL A 61 -15.81 -0.18 -11.62
CA VAL A 61 -14.56 0.18 -10.93
C VAL A 61 -13.53 -0.91 -11.23
N THR A 62 -12.41 -0.52 -11.84
CA THR A 62 -11.32 -1.43 -12.21
C THR A 62 -10.06 -1.04 -11.48
N LEU A 63 -9.48 -1.98 -10.73
CA LEU A 63 -8.14 -1.88 -10.17
C LEU A 63 -7.13 -2.46 -11.17
N MET A 64 -6.12 -1.66 -11.48
CA MET A 64 -5.03 -2.04 -12.35
C MET A 64 -3.69 -1.75 -11.69
N GLY A 65 -2.65 -2.39 -12.19
CA GLY A 65 -1.27 -2.13 -11.78
C GLY A 65 -0.26 -2.70 -12.76
N GLU A 66 0.98 -2.31 -12.58
CA GLU A 66 2.11 -2.75 -13.38
C GLU A 66 2.69 -4.06 -12.84
N LYS A 67 2.92 -5.01 -13.75
CA LYS A 67 3.49 -6.33 -13.42
C LYS A 67 4.41 -6.75 -14.57
N GLU A 68 5.39 -7.61 -14.28
CA GLU A 68 6.16 -8.24 -15.37
C GLU A 68 5.31 -9.27 -16.13
N LYS A 69 4.44 -10.00 -15.41
CA LYS A 69 3.54 -11.01 -15.96
C LYS A 69 2.19 -11.02 -15.23
N GLN A 70 1.13 -11.44 -15.91
CA GLN A 70 -0.24 -11.47 -15.36
C GLN A 70 -0.34 -12.32 -14.09
N GLU A 71 0.40 -13.43 -14.01
CA GLU A 71 0.39 -14.37 -12.89
C GLU A 71 1.14 -13.88 -11.64
N ASN A 72 1.96 -12.84 -11.75
CA ASN A 72 2.71 -12.33 -10.60
C ASN A 72 1.74 -11.83 -9.53
N ILE A 73 1.99 -12.15 -8.27
CA ILE A 73 1.09 -11.73 -7.16
C ILE A 73 1.38 -10.31 -6.66
N TYR A 74 2.54 -9.76 -7.01
CA TYR A 74 2.94 -8.38 -6.74
C TYR A 74 2.55 -7.47 -7.90
N SER A 75 2.15 -6.24 -7.61
CA SER A 75 1.86 -5.20 -8.60
C SER A 75 2.37 -3.85 -8.11
N GLU A 76 3.01 -3.12 -9.01
CA GLU A 76 3.47 -1.74 -8.79
C GLU A 76 2.45 -0.74 -9.34
N ASN A 77 2.59 0.52 -8.94
CA ASN A 77 1.86 1.65 -9.52
C ASN A 77 0.35 1.37 -9.62
N LEU A 78 -0.28 1.01 -8.49
CA LEU A 78 -1.71 0.73 -8.45
C LEU A 78 -2.51 1.98 -8.80
N PHE A 79 -3.55 1.81 -9.61
CA PHE A 79 -4.48 2.87 -9.95
C PHE A 79 -5.89 2.32 -10.21
N LEU A 80 -6.88 3.19 -10.04
CA LEU A 80 -8.28 2.89 -10.30
C LEU A 80 -8.74 3.55 -11.59
N ILE A 81 -9.60 2.85 -12.33
CA ILE A 81 -10.43 3.43 -13.39
C ILE A 81 -11.88 3.31 -12.95
N PHE A 82 -12.55 4.44 -12.82
CA PHE A 82 -13.98 4.57 -12.61
C PHE A 82 -14.66 4.86 -13.93
N GLN A 83 -15.63 4.03 -14.33
CA GLN A 83 -16.48 4.27 -15.48
C GLN A 83 -17.93 4.49 -15.03
N ASP A 84 -18.42 5.70 -15.23
CA ASP A 84 -19.79 6.09 -14.90
C ASP A 84 -20.81 5.28 -15.71
N GLY A 85 -21.74 4.61 -15.03
CA GLY A 85 -22.79 3.81 -15.66
C GLY A 85 -23.80 4.61 -16.48
N ALA A 86 -24.04 5.88 -16.10
CA ALA A 86 -24.96 6.78 -16.76
C ALA A 86 -24.34 7.52 -17.94
N THR A 87 -23.14 8.08 -17.76
CA THR A 87 -22.51 8.95 -18.78
C THR A 87 -21.43 8.25 -19.60
N ARG A 88 -20.97 7.06 -19.16
CA ARG A 88 -19.83 6.33 -19.74
C ARG A 88 -18.49 7.09 -19.66
N ARG A 89 -18.42 8.17 -18.89
CA ARG A 89 -17.16 8.91 -18.66
C ARG A 89 -16.22 8.09 -17.79
N PHE A 90 -14.93 8.23 -18.07
CA PHE A 90 -13.86 7.58 -17.32
C PHE A 90 -13.14 8.60 -16.43
N THR A 91 -12.82 8.20 -15.20
CA THR A 91 -11.93 8.93 -14.29
C THR A 91 -10.87 7.99 -13.77
N THR A 92 -9.61 8.41 -13.80
CA THR A 92 -8.47 7.63 -13.30
C THR A 92 -7.93 8.26 -12.02
N LEU A 93 -7.60 7.42 -11.03
CA LEU A 93 -6.94 7.84 -9.78
C LEU A 93 -5.72 6.97 -9.54
N ASN A 94 -4.53 7.60 -9.52
CA ASN A 94 -3.28 6.93 -9.16
C ASN A 94 -3.16 6.84 -7.64
N LEU A 95 -2.96 5.64 -7.11
CA LEU A 95 -2.76 5.40 -5.68
C LEU A 95 -1.28 5.61 -5.27
N ASN A 96 -0.36 5.55 -6.26
CA ASN A 96 1.09 5.72 -6.07
C ASN A 96 1.71 4.73 -5.07
N ASP A 97 1.09 3.56 -4.93
CA ASP A 97 1.54 2.47 -4.07
C ASP A 97 1.54 1.15 -4.86
N GLY A 98 2.17 0.13 -4.28
CA GLY A 98 2.24 -1.22 -4.81
C GLY A 98 2.12 -2.26 -3.70
N GLY A 99 1.87 -3.51 -4.07
CA GLY A 99 1.79 -4.57 -3.08
C GLY A 99 1.43 -5.94 -3.64
N TYR A 100 1.45 -6.91 -2.75
CA TYR A 100 1.02 -8.29 -2.96
C TYR A 100 -0.47 -8.42 -2.73
N HIS A 101 -1.13 -9.23 -3.56
CA HIS A 101 -2.56 -9.51 -3.52
C HIS A 101 -3.46 -8.25 -3.41
N PRO A 102 -3.20 -7.21 -4.23
CA PRO A 102 -4.02 -6.01 -4.22
C PRO A 102 -5.48 -6.35 -4.57
N ASN A 103 -6.43 -5.77 -3.85
CA ASN A 103 -7.86 -6.05 -4.02
C ASN A 103 -8.73 -4.82 -3.73
N ILE A 104 -9.96 -4.83 -4.25
CA ILE A 104 -10.98 -3.80 -3.98
C ILE A 104 -12.20 -4.37 -3.28
N GLN A 105 -12.77 -3.57 -2.38
CA GLN A 105 -14.02 -3.83 -1.68
C GLN A 105 -14.84 -2.53 -1.58
N PHE A 106 -16.12 -2.63 -1.21
CA PHE A 106 -17.05 -1.49 -1.22
C PHE A 106 -17.85 -1.46 0.07
N PHE A 107 -17.79 -0.34 0.78
CA PHE A 107 -18.47 -0.15 2.06
C PHE A 107 -18.85 1.31 2.26
N ASP A 108 -19.99 1.56 2.90
CA ASP A 108 -20.36 2.91 3.34
C ASP A 108 -19.65 3.21 4.67
N PHE A 109 -18.65 4.08 4.67
CA PHE A 109 -17.96 4.48 5.91
C PHE A 109 -18.49 5.79 6.47
N ASN A 110 -19.10 6.63 5.63
CA ASN A 110 -19.48 7.99 5.96
C ASN A 110 -20.96 8.15 6.35
N GLY A 111 -21.77 7.11 6.10
CA GLY A 111 -23.19 7.01 6.44
C GLY A 111 -24.16 7.64 5.43
N ASP A 112 -23.71 7.96 4.22
CA ASP A 112 -24.53 8.56 3.17
C ASP A 112 -25.19 7.54 2.23
N ARG A 113 -24.98 6.24 2.49
CA ARG A 113 -25.49 5.09 1.73
C ARG A 113 -24.89 4.95 0.32
N ILE A 114 -23.80 5.65 0.03
CA ILE A 114 -23.00 5.46 -1.18
C ILE A 114 -21.70 4.80 -0.74
N PRO A 115 -21.37 3.61 -1.26
CA PRO A 115 -20.17 2.93 -0.82
C PRO A 115 -18.90 3.63 -1.33
N GLU A 116 -17.94 3.82 -0.45
CA GLU A 116 -16.56 4.11 -0.84
C GLU A 116 -15.88 2.84 -1.38
N THR A 117 -14.91 3.04 -2.27
CA THR A 117 -14.01 1.99 -2.75
C THR A 117 -12.84 1.86 -1.77
N TYR A 118 -12.76 0.72 -1.09
CA TYR A 118 -11.66 0.36 -0.19
C TYR A 118 -10.64 -0.51 -0.92
N ILE A 119 -9.37 -0.18 -0.81
CA ILE A 119 -8.26 -0.90 -1.47
C ILE A 119 -7.26 -1.33 -0.41
N SER A 120 -6.77 -2.57 -0.52
CA SER A 120 -5.70 -3.08 0.33
C SER A 120 -4.68 -3.86 -0.48
N ALA A 121 -3.40 -3.76 -0.10
CA ALA A 121 -2.33 -4.59 -0.64
C ALA A 121 -1.23 -4.81 0.41
N GLU A 122 -0.68 -6.01 0.47
CA GLU A 122 0.39 -6.33 1.43
C GLU A 122 1.74 -5.81 0.91
N THR A 123 2.58 -5.24 1.76
CA THR A 123 3.90 -4.73 1.32
C THR A 123 4.97 -5.82 1.19
N GLY A 124 4.71 -7.05 1.71
CA GLY A 124 5.62 -8.20 1.65
C GLY A 124 6.91 -8.11 2.48
N GLY A 125 7.20 -6.97 3.12
CA GLY A 125 8.39 -6.79 3.94
C GLY A 125 8.32 -7.49 5.31
N ARG A 126 9.47 -7.58 6.00
CA ARG A 126 9.57 -8.15 7.37
C ARG A 126 8.70 -7.41 8.40
N GLY A 127 8.27 -6.20 8.10
CA GLY A 127 7.32 -5.42 8.89
C GLY A 127 5.91 -6.01 8.91
N GLY A 128 5.56 -6.89 7.96
CA GLY A 128 4.21 -7.43 7.82
C GLY A 128 3.16 -6.34 7.71
N THR A 129 3.48 -5.26 7.01
CA THR A 129 2.64 -4.07 6.84
C THR A 129 1.88 -4.15 5.53
N SER A 130 0.82 -3.37 5.42
CA SER A 130 0.01 -3.25 4.21
C SER A 130 -0.27 -1.78 3.91
N VAL A 131 -0.56 -1.49 2.65
CA VAL A 131 -1.06 -0.20 2.19
C VAL A 131 -2.57 -0.27 2.04
N PHE A 132 -3.23 0.85 2.32
CA PHE A 132 -4.68 0.94 2.34
C PHE A 132 -5.10 2.28 1.76
N HIS A 133 -6.08 2.26 0.86
CA HIS A 133 -6.69 3.47 0.30
C HIS A 133 -8.19 3.41 0.48
N LEU A 134 -8.79 4.59 0.61
CA LEU A 134 -10.22 4.76 0.63
C LEU A 134 -10.59 5.87 -0.34
N VAL A 135 -11.50 5.61 -1.26
CA VAL A 135 -11.83 6.53 -2.35
C VAL A 135 -13.33 6.71 -2.42
N SER A 136 -13.79 7.97 -2.40
CA SER A 136 -15.18 8.31 -2.69
C SER A 136 -15.28 8.76 -4.15
N SER A 137 -16.33 8.32 -4.84
CA SER A 137 -16.66 8.71 -6.22
C SER A 137 -18.05 9.36 -6.31
N LYS A 138 -18.61 9.74 -5.16
CA LYS A 138 -19.93 10.35 -5.03
C LYS A 138 -20.12 11.48 -6.03
N ASN A 139 -21.29 11.49 -6.69
CA ASN A 139 -21.64 12.50 -7.68
C ASN A 139 -20.59 12.68 -8.79
N ASN A 140 -19.91 11.60 -9.19
CA ASN A 140 -18.81 11.60 -10.17
C ASN A 140 -17.59 12.44 -9.75
N HIS A 141 -17.42 12.72 -8.45
CA HIS A 141 -16.26 13.40 -7.92
C HIS A 141 -15.34 12.40 -7.20
N VAL A 142 -14.34 11.90 -7.93
CA VAL A 142 -13.36 10.93 -7.41
C VAL A 142 -12.34 11.65 -6.53
N VAL A 143 -12.29 11.28 -5.25
CA VAL A 143 -11.37 11.85 -4.26
C VAL A 143 -10.94 10.78 -3.26
N GLU A 144 -9.67 10.79 -2.89
CA GLU A 144 -9.14 9.94 -1.84
C GLU A 144 -9.50 10.51 -0.46
N ILE A 145 -10.02 9.64 0.41
CA ILE A 145 -10.26 9.92 1.82
C ILE A 145 -9.09 9.29 2.60
N PRO A 146 -8.35 10.06 3.43
CA PRO A 146 -7.29 9.50 4.24
C PRO A 146 -7.81 8.39 5.17
N VAL A 147 -7.13 7.25 5.21
CA VAL A 147 -7.34 6.20 6.23
C VAL A 147 -6.84 6.67 7.60
N PRO A 148 -7.29 6.08 8.72
CA PRO A 148 -6.79 6.46 10.04
C PRO A 148 -5.28 6.24 10.14
N SER A 149 -4.61 7.09 10.92
CA SER A 149 -3.22 6.84 11.30
C SER A 149 -3.16 5.73 12.35
N SER A 150 -2.11 4.90 12.27
CA SER A 150 -1.84 3.87 13.25
C SER A 150 -1.69 4.43 14.67
N LEU A 151 -2.03 3.64 15.70
CA LEU A 151 -1.85 4.04 17.09
C LEU A 151 -0.39 4.42 17.35
N GLY A 152 -0.22 5.51 18.11
CA GLY A 152 1.08 5.90 18.64
C GLY A 152 1.48 4.96 19.76
N ILE A 153 2.23 3.91 19.45
CA ILE A 153 2.71 2.95 20.46
C ILE A 153 4.14 3.29 20.89
N SER A 154 4.38 3.23 22.19
CA SER A 154 5.73 3.20 22.75
C SER A 154 5.79 2.23 23.91
N GLY A 155 6.90 1.54 24.10
CA GLY A 155 7.07 0.68 25.25
C GLY A 155 8.52 0.47 25.63
N ARG A 156 8.72 -0.38 26.63
CA ARG A 156 10.05 -0.82 27.06
C ARG A 156 9.96 -2.17 27.77
N PHE A 157 11.05 -2.90 27.75
CA PHE A 157 11.23 -4.05 28.65
C PHE A 157 11.38 -3.56 30.10
N THR A 158 10.96 -4.39 31.05
CA THR A 158 11.03 -4.15 32.50
C THR A 158 11.36 -5.46 33.23
N ASP A 159 11.92 -5.36 34.42
CA ASP A 159 12.35 -6.53 35.21
C ASP A 159 11.28 -7.63 35.34
N GLY A 160 11.76 -8.85 35.57
CA GLY A 160 10.93 -10.05 35.67
C GLY A 160 10.39 -10.53 34.33
N TYR A 161 11.09 -10.26 33.22
CA TYR A 161 10.67 -10.61 31.85
C TYR A 161 9.34 -9.98 31.43
N HIS A 162 9.15 -8.69 31.72
CA HIS A 162 7.95 -7.97 31.31
C HIS A 162 8.23 -6.95 30.22
N ALA A 163 7.18 -6.53 29.53
CA ALA A 163 7.18 -5.37 28.66
C ALA A 163 6.03 -4.46 29.03
N THR A 164 6.32 -3.18 29.24
CA THR A 164 5.30 -2.14 29.44
C THR A 164 5.04 -1.41 28.13
N ILE A 165 3.78 -1.36 27.70
CA ILE A 165 3.34 -0.76 26.44
C ILE A 165 2.35 0.36 26.73
N LEU A 166 2.60 1.55 26.19
CA LEU A 166 1.74 2.73 26.21
C LEU A 166 1.09 2.93 24.85
N VAL A 167 -0.24 3.01 24.84
CA VAL A 167 -1.03 3.52 23.71
C VAL A 167 -1.20 5.03 23.89
N LYS A 168 -0.43 5.84 23.17
CA LYS A 168 -0.43 7.31 23.34
C LYS A 168 -1.79 7.94 23.09
N ASN A 169 -2.57 7.39 22.16
CA ASN A 169 -3.91 7.89 21.82
C ASN A 169 -4.89 7.86 23.00
N THR A 170 -4.71 6.92 23.95
CA THR A 170 -5.63 6.72 25.07
C THR A 170 -4.96 6.89 26.43
N GLY A 171 -3.63 7.00 26.48
CA GLY A 171 -2.85 6.98 27.72
C GLY A 171 -2.79 5.61 28.41
N LYS A 172 -3.40 4.57 27.83
CA LYS A 172 -3.50 3.24 28.44
C LYS A 172 -2.13 2.55 28.45
N ILE A 173 -1.76 2.04 29.62
CA ILE A 173 -0.54 1.27 29.84
C ILE A 173 -0.91 -0.20 30.07
N THR A 174 -0.25 -1.11 29.37
CA THR A 174 -0.43 -2.56 29.51
C THR A 174 0.92 -3.22 29.79
N SER A 175 0.98 -4.08 30.80
CA SER A 175 2.14 -4.93 31.07
C SER A 175 1.92 -6.31 30.43
N ILE A 176 2.91 -6.78 29.68
CA ILE A 176 2.92 -8.09 29.03
C ILE A 176 3.97 -8.95 29.74
N ASN A 177 3.55 -10.08 30.28
CA ASN A 177 4.45 -11.09 30.83
C ASN A 177 5.06 -11.90 29.67
N LEU A 178 6.39 -11.95 29.59
CA LEU A 178 7.17 -12.66 28.58
C LEU A 178 8.10 -13.73 29.20
N ALA A 179 7.80 -14.19 30.42
CA ALA A 179 8.62 -15.16 31.15
C ALA A 179 8.80 -16.51 30.43
N GLU A 180 7.85 -16.89 29.56
CA GLU A 180 7.99 -18.06 28.68
C GLU A 180 9.15 -17.94 27.70
N ARG A 181 9.59 -16.71 27.41
CA ARG A 181 10.73 -16.40 26.53
C ARG A 181 12.02 -16.15 27.31
N LYS A 182 12.05 -16.48 28.62
CA LYS A 182 13.20 -16.28 29.51
C LYS A 182 14.51 -16.76 28.88
N GLN A 183 14.57 -18.00 28.41
CA GLN A 183 15.81 -18.56 27.84
C GLN A 183 16.31 -17.72 26.66
N LYS A 184 15.43 -17.38 25.71
CA LYS A 184 15.77 -16.53 24.56
C LYS A 184 16.34 -15.19 25.01
N TYR A 185 15.73 -14.54 25.99
CA TYR A 185 16.13 -13.22 26.44
C TYR A 185 17.38 -13.20 27.33
N GLU A 186 17.64 -14.27 28.10
CA GLU A 186 18.91 -14.45 28.81
C GLU A 186 20.05 -14.70 27.81
N THR A 187 19.85 -15.61 26.83
CA THR A 187 20.85 -15.88 25.78
C THR A 187 21.12 -14.66 24.90
N SER A 188 20.14 -13.78 24.73
CA SER A 188 20.31 -12.52 23.97
C SER A 188 20.80 -11.35 24.83
N GLU A 189 21.22 -11.59 26.08
CA GLU A 189 21.73 -10.57 27.01
C GLU A 189 20.77 -9.40 27.24
N VAL A 190 19.47 -9.67 27.21
CA VAL A 190 18.42 -8.71 27.57
C VAL A 190 18.28 -8.67 29.09
N TYR A 191 18.23 -9.86 29.69
CA TYR A 191 18.13 -10.05 31.14
C TYR A 191 19.31 -10.86 31.65
N LYS A 192 19.61 -10.66 32.94
CA LYS A 192 20.45 -11.55 33.75
C LYS A 192 19.65 -11.95 34.98
N ASN A 193 19.23 -13.21 35.05
CA ASN A 193 18.39 -13.74 36.12
C ASN A 193 17.11 -12.92 36.35
N GLY A 194 16.52 -12.41 35.27
CA GLY A 194 15.28 -11.63 35.31
C GLY A 194 15.45 -10.13 35.57
N THR A 195 16.67 -9.66 35.83
CA THR A 195 16.98 -8.22 35.90
C THR A 195 17.38 -7.71 34.52
N LEU A 196 16.75 -6.63 34.06
CA LEU A 196 17.04 -6.03 32.76
C LEU A 196 18.46 -5.43 32.77
N ILE A 197 19.29 -5.82 31.81
CA ILE A 197 20.70 -5.41 31.77
C ILE A 197 20.83 -3.95 31.32
N LYS A 198 20.02 -3.53 30.35
CA LYS A 198 19.97 -2.16 29.82
C LYS A 198 18.57 -1.78 29.35
N PRO A 199 18.19 -0.49 29.34
CA PRO A 199 16.91 -0.06 28.79
C PRO A 199 16.75 -0.45 27.32
N ILE A 200 15.71 -1.22 26.99
CA ILE A 200 15.36 -1.57 25.61
C ILE A 200 13.96 -1.05 25.31
N LYS A 201 13.84 -0.24 24.25
CA LYS A 201 12.57 0.31 23.78
C LYS A 201 11.82 -0.69 22.93
N ILE A 202 10.50 -0.55 22.95
CA ILE A 202 9.55 -1.29 22.12
C ILE A 202 8.80 -0.28 21.25
N SER A 203 8.59 -0.63 19.99
CA SER A 203 7.79 0.12 19.03
C SER A 203 6.82 -0.81 18.30
N ALA A 204 5.82 -0.20 17.68
CA ALA A 204 4.91 -0.89 16.78
C ALA A 204 5.23 -0.52 15.33
N ASN A 205 4.93 -1.44 14.43
CA ASN A 205 4.89 -1.14 13.00
C ASN A 205 3.63 -0.32 12.68
N LYS A 206 3.52 0.13 11.42
CA LYS A 206 2.24 0.59 10.86
C LYS A 206 1.23 -0.56 10.86
N PHE A 207 -0.01 -0.28 10.44
CA PHE A 207 -1.03 -1.30 10.33
C PHE A 207 -0.56 -2.48 9.46
N SER A 208 -0.64 -3.68 10.04
CA SER A 208 -0.55 -4.93 9.28
C SER A 208 -1.87 -5.23 8.59
N MET A 209 -2.97 -4.89 9.25
CA MET A 209 -4.32 -5.03 8.74
C MET A 209 -5.13 -3.79 9.10
N LEU A 210 -5.97 -3.40 8.16
CA LEU A 210 -7.06 -2.47 8.36
C LEU A 210 -8.26 -3.14 7.70
N THR A 211 -9.27 -3.49 8.47
CA THR A 211 -10.36 -4.34 7.99
C THR A 211 -11.68 -3.63 8.22
N PRO A 212 -12.49 -3.45 7.16
CA PRO A 212 -13.85 -2.94 7.30
C PRO A 212 -14.70 -3.87 8.17
N LEU A 213 -15.42 -3.31 9.14
CA LEU A 213 -16.29 -4.04 10.06
C LEU A 213 -17.47 -3.15 10.44
N ASP A 214 -18.68 -3.64 10.23
CA ASP A 214 -19.90 -3.03 10.79
C ASP A 214 -20.10 -3.57 12.21
N VAL A 215 -19.68 -2.80 13.22
CA VAL A 215 -19.66 -3.27 14.61
C VAL A 215 -21.05 -3.38 15.22
N ASN A 216 -21.98 -2.52 14.81
CA ASN A 216 -23.32 -2.40 15.39
C ASN A 216 -24.46 -2.83 14.45
N GLY A 217 -24.14 -3.23 13.21
CA GLY A 217 -25.12 -3.67 12.22
C GLY A 217 -25.95 -2.52 11.63
N ASP A 218 -25.46 -1.28 11.68
CA ASP A 218 -26.20 -0.11 11.19
C ASP A 218 -25.98 0.17 9.69
N GLY A 219 -25.11 -0.61 9.04
CA GLY A 219 -24.72 -0.46 7.64
C GLY A 219 -23.60 0.55 7.40
N VAL A 220 -23.13 1.25 8.44
CA VAL A 220 -22.01 2.19 8.38
C VAL A 220 -20.77 1.54 8.99
N PHE A 221 -19.78 1.28 8.14
CA PHE A 221 -18.62 0.47 8.51
C PHE A 221 -17.60 1.29 9.31
N GLU A 222 -17.00 0.64 10.31
CA GLU A 222 -15.76 1.05 10.96
C GLU A 222 -14.55 0.39 10.30
N LEU A 223 -13.35 0.86 10.67
CA LEU A 223 -12.10 0.20 10.35
C LEU A 223 -11.46 -0.39 11.61
N ARG A 224 -11.24 -1.71 11.61
CA ARG A 224 -10.42 -2.40 12.60
C ARG A 224 -8.96 -2.42 12.17
N GLY A 225 -8.11 -1.69 12.89
CA GLY A 225 -6.67 -1.66 12.65
C GLY A 225 -5.91 -2.61 13.59
N VAL A 226 -4.97 -3.38 13.04
CA VAL A 226 -4.07 -4.27 13.79
C VAL A 226 -2.62 -3.83 13.59
N GLN A 227 -1.85 -3.69 14.67
CA GLN A 227 -0.42 -3.40 14.64
C GLN A 227 0.36 -4.45 15.40
N ARG A 228 1.47 -4.90 14.80
CA ARG A 228 2.45 -5.74 15.47
C ARG A 228 3.39 -4.89 16.33
N ILE A 229 3.59 -5.32 17.57
CA ILE A 229 4.53 -4.72 18.51
C ILE A 229 5.74 -5.64 18.63
N SER A 230 6.91 -5.13 18.23
CA SER A 230 8.14 -5.91 18.15
C SER A 230 9.01 -5.66 19.39
N GLY A 231 9.62 -6.73 19.90
CA GLY A 231 10.56 -6.73 21.02
C GLY A 231 11.97 -6.41 20.56
N ILE A 232 12.91 -7.31 20.84
CA ILE A 232 14.34 -7.07 20.59
C ILE A 232 14.75 -7.14 19.11
N ALA A 233 13.86 -7.64 18.25
CA ALA A 233 14.03 -7.70 16.81
C ALA A 233 12.66 -7.64 16.12
N ASN A 234 12.61 -7.27 14.83
CA ASN A 234 11.35 -7.18 14.09
C ASN A 234 10.55 -8.48 14.06
N GLY A 235 11.22 -9.64 14.08
CA GLY A 235 10.56 -10.96 14.15
C GLY A 235 10.15 -11.38 15.56
N ASP A 236 10.58 -10.66 16.61
CA ASP A 236 10.20 -10.93 18.00
C ASP A 236 8.88 -10.21 18.32
N SER A 237 7.76 -10.74 17.82
CA SER A 237 6.43 -10.18 18.12
C SER A 237 6.10 -10.44 19.59
N VAL A 238 6.04 -9.39 20.41
CA VAL A 238 5.74 -9.52 21.85
C VAL A 238 4.26 -9.26 22.14
N ALA A 239 3.61 -8.45 21.32
CA ALA A 239 2.20 -8.10 21.46
C ALA A 239 1.63 -7.64 20.11
N PHE A 240 0.31 -7.51 20.08
CA PHE A 240 -0.44 -6.81 19.04
C PHE A 240 -1.30 -5.73 19.68
N ALA A 241 -1.52 -4.65 18.93
CA ALA A 241 -2.51 -3.64 19.27
C ALA A 241 -3.67 -3.70 18.26
N ASP A 242 -4.89 -3.77 18.77
CA ASP A 242 -6.11 -3.58 18.00
C ASP A 242 -6.66 -2.18 18.23
N SER A 243 -7.31 -1.64 17.20
CA SER A 243 -8.03 -0.37 17.24
C SER A 243 -9.30 -0.46 16.41
N ILE A 244 -10.36 0.23 16.84
CA ILE A 244 -11.56 0.46 16.05
C ILE A 244 -11.69 1.95 15.77
N TRP A 245 -11.88 2.31 14.50
CA TRP A 245 -12.00 3.69 14.05
C TRP A 245 -13.33 3.90 13.34
N LYS A 246 -14.03 4.98 13.68
CA LYS A 246 -15.27 5.40 13.02
C LYS A 246 -15.06 6.71 12.29
N TYR A 247 -15.55 6.82 11.06
CA TYR A 247 -15.48 8.06 10.31
C TYR A 247 -16.66 8.96 10.66
N LYS A 248 -16.39 10.15 11.19
CA LYS A 248 -17.40 11.15 11.56
C LYS A 248 -16.86 12.54 11.30
N PHE A 249 -17.72 13.44 10.83
CA PHE A 249 -17.36 14.86 10.61
C PHE A 249 -16.06 15.04 9.82
N MET A 250 -15.92 14.25 8.74
CA MET A 250 -14.75 14.25 7.83
C MET A 250 -13.43 13.81 8.48
N ARG A 251 -13.46 13.08 9.60
CA ARG A 251 -12.26 12.56 10.27
C ARG A 251 -12.48 11.18 10.88
N TRP A 252 -11.40 10.44 11.08
CA TRP A 252 -11.42 9.20 11.84
C TRP A 252 -11.32 9.47 13.34
N GLU A 253 -12.24 8.91 14.10
CA GLU A 253 -12.25 8.95 15.57
C GLU A 253 -11.95 7.56 16.12
N LEU A 254 -10.99 7.48 17.04
CA LEU A 254 -10.65 6.23 17.73
C LEU A 254 -11.79 5.88 18.70
N VAL A 255 -12.47 4.77 18.43
CA VAL A 255 -13.57 4.26 19.28
C VAL A 255 -13.01 3.45 20.43
N SER A 256 -12.06 2.56 20.14
CA SER A 256 -11.46 1.68 21.15
C SER A 256 -10.07 1.24 20.75
N SER A 257 -9.27 0.84 21.75
CA SER A 257 -7.96 0.23 21.54
C SER A 257 -7.65 -0.80 22.62
N SER A 258 -6.98 -1.88 22.25
CA SER A 258 -6.50 -2.90 23.18
C SER A 258 -5.12 -3.39 22.78
N VAL A 259 -4.33 -3.82 23.77
CA VAL A 259 -3.07 -4.51 23.55
C VAL A 259 -3.20 -5.91 24.14
N HIS A 260 -2.82 -6.91 23.35
CA HIS A 260 -2.82 -8.30 23.78
C HIS A 260 -1.48 -8.95 23.45
N LYS A 261 -1.07 -9.91 24.26
CA LYS A 261 0.20 -10.62 24.09
C LYS A 261 0.18 -11.41 22.77
N ALA A 262 1.32 -11.46 22.08
CA ALA A 262 1.48 -12.34 20.93
C ALA A 262 1.60 -13.79 21.43
N ASN A 263 0.73 -14.66 20.91
CA ASN A 263 0.75 -16.09 21.20
C ASN A 263 2.08 -16.75 20.82
#